data_AF-A0A176S2U3-F1
#
_entry.id   AF-A0A176S2U3-F1
#
_cell.length_a   1.000
_cell.length_b   1.000
_cell.length_c   1.000
_cell.angle_alpha   90.00
_cell.angle_beta   90.00
_cell.angle_gamma   90.00
#
_symmetry.space_group_name_H-M   'P 1'
#
loop_
_entity.id
_entity.type
_entity.pdbx_description
1 polymer ?
#
loop_
_entity_poly.entity_id
_entity_poly.type
_entity_poly.pdbx_seq_one_letter_code
_entity_poly.pdbx_strand_id
1 'polypeptide(L)'
;MSQIQSPPNWVIKPTVPEEIYTDRQEFLDYLYQAALKAKTRRTSSTVLLGPRRMGKTEIFKRVVNRLFFEQDHRDPQAVVPVYYSFPDTFENRWDFALKYVENFIRWYVAFRFREPSMLSEETVNRDQLIAFIQQKMSLIGELEPSVNFINSLLQKL
;
A
#
# COMPACT_ATOMS: atom_id res chain seq x y z
N MET A 1 -34.89 -5.20 -8.71
CA MET A 1 -33.92 -4.27 -9.31
C MET A 1 -32.55 -4.63 -8.79
N SER A 2 -31.78 -5.44 -9.53
CA SER A 2 -30.41 -5.78 -9.19
C SER A 2 -29.52 -4.58 -9.49
N GLN A 3 -29.08 -3.87 -8.45
CA GLN A 3 -28.02 -2.88 -8.60
C GLN A 3 -26.78 -3.62 -9.12
N ILE A 4 -26.29 -3.21 -10.29
CA ILE A 4 -25.00 -3.64 -10.80
C ILE A 4 -23.97 -3.07 -9.81
N GLN A 5 -23.51 -3.91 -8.88
CA GLN A 5 -22.39 -3.58 -8.02
C GLN A 5 -21.20 -3.32 -8.93
N SER A 6 -20.75 -2.06 -9.00
CA SER A 6 -19.44 -1.72 -9.56
C SER A 6 -18.42 -2.66 -8.93
N PRO A 7 -17.52 -3.29 -9.69
CA PRO A 7 -16.53 -4.19 -9.12
C PRO A 7 -15.79 -3.43 -8.01
N PRO A 8 -15.63 -4.02 -6.81
CA PRO A 8 -14.93 -3.34 -5.74
C PRO A 8 -13.52 -3.00 -6.22
N ASN A 9 -13.17 -1.72 -6.17
CA ASN A 9 -11.82 -1.28 -6.47
C ASN A 9 -10.90 -1.86 -5.40
N TRP A 10 -10.12 -2.88 -5.75
CA TRP A 10 -9.04 -3.40 -4.92
C TRP A 10 -7.71 -2.90 -5.45
N VAL A 11 -6.80 -2.49 -4.55
CA VAL A 11 -5.39 -2.29 -4.89
C VAL A 11 -4.66 -3.63 -4.92
N ILE A 12 -5.11 -4.57 -4.09
CA ILE A 12 -4.65 -5.96 -4.11
C ILE A 12 -5.86 -6.87 -4.16
N LYS A 13 -6.01 -7.62 -5.25
CA LYS A 13 -7.13 -8.53 -5.43
C LYS A 13 -7.11 -9.64 -4.34
N PRO A 14 -8.15 -9.72 -3.50
CA PRO A 14 -8.35 -10.86 -2.60
C PRO A 14 -8.47 -12.15 -3.41
N THR A 15 -7.93 -13.25 -2.89
CA THR A 15 -8.00 -14.56 -3.57
C THR A 15 -9.30 -15.30 -3.24
N VAL A 16 -9.88 -15.01 -2.08
CA VAL A 16 -11.10 -15.64 -1.59
C VAL A 16 -12.26 -14.65 -1.77
N PRO A 17 -13.40 -15.03 -2.37
CA PRO A 17 -14.60 -14.20 -2.44
C PRO A 17 -15.12 -13.78 -1.05
N GLU A 18 -15.81 -12.65 -0.96
CA GLU A 18 -16.30 -12.12 0.31
C GLU A 18 -17.40 -12.98 0.93
N GLU A 19 -18.23 -13.60 0.12
CA GLU A 19 -19.37 -14.42 0.54
C GLU A 19 -18.96 -15.66 1.34
N ILE A 20 -17.74 -16.15 1.12
CA ILE A 20 -17.19 -17.34 1.80
C ILE A 20 -16.10 -16.99 2.80
N TYR A 21 -15.77 -15.71 2.95
CA TYR A 21 -14.73 -15.24 3.88
C TYR A 21 -15.35 -14.92 5.26
N THR A 22 -15.68 -15.97 6.02
CA THR A 22 -16.33 -15.85 7.34
C THR A 22 -15.33 -15.93 8.49
N ASP A 23 -15.76 -15.56 9.70
CA ASP A 23 -15.04 -15.78 10.97
C ASP A 23 -13.64 -15.15 11.09
N ARG A 24 -13.33 -14.15 10.27
CA ARG A 24 -12.05 -13.41 10.29
C ARG A 24 -12.19 -11.93 10.58
N GLN A 25 -13.41 -11.45 10.80
CA GLN A 25 -13.71 -10.03 10.98
C GLN A 25 -12.93 -9.41 12.16
N GLU A 26 -12.82 -10.13 13.28
CA GLU A 26 -12.04 -9.69 14.44
C GLU A 26 -10.57 -9.41 14.09
N PHE A 27 -9.93 -10.28 13.30
CA PHE A 27 -8.54 -10.07 12.85
C PHE A 27 -8.42 -8.87 11.91
N LEU A 28 -9.40 -8.69 11.00
CA LEU A 28 -9.43 -7.54 10.10
C LEU A 28 -9.54 -6.23 10.89
N ASP A 29 -10.48 -6.16 11.82
CA ASP A 29 -10.74 -4.96 12.62
C ASP A 29 -9.59 -4.67 13.56
N TYR A 30 -9.04 -5.70 14.22
CA TYR A 30 -7.86 -5.54 15.06
C TYR A 30 -6.67 -4.94 14.30
N LEU A 31 -6.29 -5.53 13.16
CA LEU A 31 -5.14 -5.08 12.38
C LEU A 31 -5.38 -3.71 11.74
N TYR A 32 -6.60 -3.43 11.27
CA TYR A 32 -6.97 -2.13 10.74
C TYR A 32 -6.86 -1.04 11.81
N GLN A 33 -7.45 -1.26 12.99
CA GLN A 33 -7.37 -0.31 14.11
C GLN A 33 -5.95 -0.15 14.64
N ALA A 34 -5.16 -1.23 14.69
CA ALA A 34 -3.75 -1.18 15.06
C ALA A 34 -2.97 -0.30 14.09
N ALA A 35 -3.17 -0.48 12.77
CA ALA A 35 -2.54 0.33 11.74
C ALA A 35 -2.93 1.81 11.86
N LEU A 36 -4.22 2.15 12.04
CA LEU A 36 -4.65 3.54 12.23
C LEU A 36 -4.02 4.20 13.46
N LYS A 37 -3.84 3.44 14.55
CA LYS A 37 -3.21 3.94 15.78
C LYS A 37 -1.69 4.17 15.62
N ALA A 38 -1.05 3.65 14.57
CA ALA A 38 0.37 3.87 14.29
C ALA A 38 0.71 5.37 14.14
N LYS A 39 -0.22 6.20 13.64
CA LYS A 39 -0.05 7.65 13.55
C LYS A 39 0.24 8.32 14.91
N THR A 40 -0.31 7.76 15.98
CA THR A 40 -0.12 8.27 17.35
C THR A 40 1.08 7.67 18.07
N ARG A 41 1.88 6.84 17.40
CA ARG A 41 2.98 6.04 17.99
C ARG A 41 2.54 5.14 19.16
N ARG A 42 1.25 4.81 19.23
CA ARG A 42 0.65 3.96 20.28
C ARG A 42 0.54 2.48 19.89
N THR A 43 1.01 2.12 18.71
CA THR A 43 0.99 0.74 18.21
C THR A 43 2.41 0.24 18.01
N SER A 44 2.68 -0.98 18.47
CA SER A 44 3.93 -1.71 18.23
C SER A 44 3.84 -2.56 16.95
N SER A 45 5.00 -2.92 16.42
CA SER A 45 5.09 -3.88 15.30
C SER A 45 4.32 -5.16 15.63
N THR A 46 3.36 -5.51 14.77
CA THR A 46 2.47 -6.66 14.95
C THR A 46 2.84 -7.76 13.96
N VAL A 47 2.85 -9.00 14.42
CA VAL A 47 3.11 -10.19 13.60
C VAL A 47 1.94 -11.16 13.69
N LEU A 48 1.51 -11.69 12.53
CA LEU A 48 0.50 -12.75 12.47
C LEU A 48 1.21 -14.08 12.16
N LEU A 49 1.35 -14.93 13.17
CA LEU A 49 2.01 -16.23 13.08
C LEU A 49 0.99 -17.36 12.93
N GLY A 50 1.39 -18.44 12.27
CA GLY A 50 0.58 -19.66 12.15
C GLY A 50 0.91 -20.49 10.91
N PRO A 51 0.33 -21.69 10.78
CA PRO A 51 0.60 -22.60 9.67
C PRO A 51 0.34 -22.00 8.29
N ARG A 52 0.97 -22.58 7.25
CA ARG A 52 0.67 -22.24 5.85
C ARG A 52 -0.80 -22.51 5.54
N ARG A 53 -1.36 -21.78 4.57
CA ARG A 53 -2.76 -21.91 4.09
C ARG A 53 -3.86 -21.57 5.12
N MET A 54 -3.52 -20.84 6.19
CA MET A 54 -4.49 -20.33 7.18
C MET A 54 -5.11 -18.97 6.81
N GLY A 55 -4.95 -18.50 5.58
CA GLY A 55 -5.53 -17.22 5.15
C GLY A 55 -4.85 -15.96 5.69
N LYS A 56 -3.67 -16.06 6.30
CA LYS A 56 -2.91 -14.90 6.82
C LYS A 56 -2.67 -13.83 5.74
N THR A 57 -2.21 -14.24 4.56
CA THR A 57 -2.01 -13.33 3.42
C THR A 57 -3.33 -12.68 2.99
N GLU A 58 -4.43 -13.42 3.04
CA GLU A 58 -5.76 -12.90 2.69
C GLU A 58 -6.24 -11.81 3.66
N ILE A 59 -5.98 -12.00 4.96
CA ILE A 59 -6.22 -10.98 5.99
C ILE A 59 -5.45 -9.70 5.64
N PHE A 60 -4.15 -9.80 5.36
CA PHE A 60 -3.33 -8.63 5.01
C PHE A 60 -3.81 -7.91 3.75
N LYS A 61 -4.15 -8.63 2.67
CA LYS A 61 -4.69 -8.04 1.45
C LYS A 61 -5.94 -7.21 1.73
N ARG A 62 -6.87 -7.76 2.50
CA ARG A 62 -8.13 -7.10 2.86
C ARG A 62 -7.90 -5.88 3.75
N VAL A 63 -7.05 -5.99 4.78
CA VAL A 63 -6.69 -4.86 5.64
C VAL A 63 -6.03 -3.74 4.83
N VAL A 64 -5.13 -4.06 3.91
CA VAL A 64 -4.47 -3.07 3.04
C VAL A 64 -5.49 -2.37 2.13
N ASN A 65 -6.42 -3.11 1.52
CA ASN A 65 -7.50 -2.50 0.73
C ASN A 65 -8.34 -1.54 1.58
N ARG A 66 -8.72 -1.95 2.79
CA ARG A 66 -9.47 -1.09 3.72
C ARG A 66 -8.68 0.17 4.07
N LEU A 67 -7.41 0.04 4.46
CA LEU A 67 -6.54 1.18 4.73
C LEU A 67 -6.41 2.09 3.50
N PHE A 68 -6.29 1.52 2.31
CA PHE A 68 -6.14 2.30 1.10
C PHE A 68 -7.40 3.09 0.77
N PHE A 69 -8.59 2.49 0.88
CA PHE A 69 -9.84 3.09 0.40
C PHE A 69 -10.68 3.81 1.47
N GLU A 70 -10.65 3.37 2.72
CA GLU A 70 -11.52 3.91 3.78
C GLU A 70 -10.95 5.19 4.43
N GLN A 71 -9.65 5.44 4.31
CA GLN A 71 -9.02 6.65 4.83
C GLN A 71 -9.14 7.83 3.86
N ASP A 72 -9.19 9.05 4.39
CA ASP A 72 -8.97 10.26 3.61
C ASP A 72 -7.50 10.33 3.19
N HIS A 73 -7.22 10.18 1.90
CA HIS A 73 -5.86 10.19 1.38
C HIS A 73 -5.18 11.57 1.44
N ARG A 74 -5.98 12.63 1.60
CA ARG A 74 -5.51 14.02 1.67
C ARG A 74 -5.14 14.44 3.08
N ASP A 75 -5.63 13.75 4.12
CA ASP A 75 -5.25 14.02 5.50
C ASP A 75 -3.74 13.79 5.67
N PRO A 76 -2.94 14.81 6.04
CA PRO A 76 -1.49 14.65 6.25
C PRO A 76 -1.15 13.55 7.26
N GLN A 77 -2.03 13.30 8.24
CA GLN A 77 -1.88 12.29 9.27
C GLN A 77 -2.41 10.90 8.88
N ALA A 78 -2.95 10.74 7.67
CA ALA A 78 -3.41 9.45 7.17
C ALA A 78 -2.26 8.43 7.14
N VAL A 79 -2.57 7.19 7.48
CA VAL A 79 -1.60 6.10 7.44
C VAL A 79 -1.49 5.63 6.00
N VAL A 80 -0.33 5.83 5.39
CA VAL A 80 -0.04 5.33 4.05
C VAL A 80 0.16 3.82 4.12
N PRO A 81 -0.74 2.99 3.54
CA PRO A 81 -0.52 1.55 3.51
C PRO A 81 0.59 1.22 2.51
N VAL A 82 1.48 0.32 2.88
CA VAL A 82 2.49 -0.24 1.98
C VAL A 82 2.42 -1.76 2.09
N TYR A 83 2.16 -2.42 0.97
CA TYR A 83 2.21 -3.88 0.89
C TYR A 83 3.46 -4.28 0.14
N TYR A 84 4.18 -5.25 0.69
CA TYR A 84 5.37 -5.83 0.07
C TYR A 84 5.36 -7.33 0.31
N SER A 85 5.51 -8.09 -0.77
CA SER A 85 5.76 -9.52 -0.70
C SER A 85 7.25 -9.74 -0.92
N PHE A 86 7.94 -10.35 0.04
CA PHE A 86 9.32 -10.72 -0.15
C PHE A 86 9.41 -11.75 -1.28
N PRO A 87 10.29 -11.55 -2.27
CA PRO A 87 10.50 -12.54 -3.32
C PRO A 87 11.23 -13.76 -2.73
N ASP A 88 11.01 -14.93 -3.35
CA ASP A 88 11.68 -16.17 -2.92
C ASP A 88 13.20 -16.09 -3.16
N THR A 89 13.61 -15.34 -4.18
CA THR A 89 15.01 -15.06 -4.53
C THR A 89 15.17 -13.61 -4.98
N PHE A 90 16.35 -13.03 -4.78
CA PHE A 90 16.73 -11.73 -5.31
C PHE A 90 18.15 -11.82 -5.86
N GLU A 91 18.47 -11.03 -6.89
CA GLU A 91 19.75 -11.13 -7.59
C GLU A 91 20.91 -10.72 -6.68
N ASN A 92 20.77 -9.57 -6.02
CA ASN A 92 21.74 -9.04 -5.08
C ASN A 92 21.11 -8.02 -4.13
N ARG A 93 21.87 -7.56 -3.13
CA ARG A 93 21.38 -6.62 -2.11
C ARG A 93 20.93 -5.28 -2.68
N TRP A 94 21.59 -4.81 -3.74
CA TRP A 94 21.25 -3.54 -4.40
C TRP A 94 19.96 -3.64 -5.18
N ASP A 95 19.76 -4.73 -5.93
CA ASP A 95 18.51 -5.02 -6.64
C ASP A 95 17.32 -5.12 -5.66
N PHE A 96 17.51 -5.82 -4.54
CA PHE A 96 16.51 -5.88 -3.48
C PHE A 96 16.16 -4.49 -2.93
N ALA A 97 17.17 -3.71 -2.56
CA ALA A 97 16.97 -2.37 -2.00
C ALA A 97 16.25 -1.45 -2.99
N LEU A 98 16.63 -1.51 -4.26
CA LEU A 98 16.02 -0.76 -5.36
C LEU A 98 14.53 -1.08 -5.48
N LYS A 99 14.18 -2.38 -5.62
CA LYS A 99 12.80 -2.83 -5.77
C LYS A 99 11.96 -2.53 -4.53
N TYR A 100 12.52 -2.68 -3.34
CA TYR A 100 11.83 -2.37 -2.09
C TYR A 100 11.50 -0.87 -1.97
N VAL A 101 12.47 -0.01 -2.27
CA VAL A 101 12.28 1.44 -2.25
C VAL A 101 11.31 1.89 -3.34
N GLU A 102 11.43 1.37 -4.56
CA GLU A 102 10.50 1.69 -5.64
C GLU A 102 9.06 1.28 -5.28
N ASN A 103 8.86 0.08 -4.72
CA ASN A 103 7.54 -0.34 -4.22
C ASN A 103 7.00 0.63 -3.16
N PHE A 104 7.83 1.05 -2.20
CA PHE A 104 7.42 2.02 -1.20
C PHE A 104 6.94 3.34 -1.84
N ILE A 105 7.70 3.88 -2.81
CA ILE A 105 7.35 5.11 -3.53
C ILE A 105 6.02 4.95 -4.27
N ARG A 106 5.85 3.83 -5.00
CA ARG A 106 4.61 3.53 -5.74
C ARG A 106 3.39 3.51 -4.82
N TRP A 107 3.48 2.81 -3.68
CA TRP A 107 2.40 2.77 -2.70
C TRP A 107 2.08 4.15 -2.11
N TYR A 108 3.12 4.93 -1.82
CA TYR A 108 2.96 6.28 -1.29
C TYR A 108 2.21 7.19 -2.26
N VAL A 109 2.67 7.24 -3.51
CA VAL A 109 2.07 8.04 -4.59
C VAL A 109 0.67 7.55 -4.89
N ALA A 110 0.47 6.24 -5.06
CA ALA A 110 -0.83 5.64 -5.34
C ALA A 110 -1.86 6.03 -4.28
N PHE A 111 -1.50 5.96 -3.01
CA PHE A 111 -2.39 6.34 -1.91
C PHE A 111 -2.66 7.84 -1.91
N ARG A 112 -1.61 8.67 -1.83
CA ARG A 112 -1.74 10.14 -1.67
C ARG A 112 -2.49 10.81 -2.82
N PHE A 113 -2.35 10.28 -4.03
CA PHE A 113 -3.04 10.79 -5.22
C PHE A 113 -4.31 10.03 -5.58
N ARG A 114 -4.61 8.95 -4.86
CA ARG A 114 -5.73 8.05 -5.15
C ARG A 114 -5.67 7.47 -6.58
N GLU A 115 -4.47 7.07 -6.99
CA GLU A 115 -4.16 6.51 -8.32
C GLU A 115 -3.63 5.07 -8.19
N PRO A 116 -4.52 4.05 -8.08
CA PRO A 116 -4.12 2.64 -7.98
C PRO A 116 -3.22 2.13 -9.11
N SER A 117 -3.32 2.73 -10.31
CA SER A 117 -2.52 2.38 -11.48
C SER A 117 -1.01 2.50 -11.24
N MET A 118 -0.60 3.39 -10.33
CA MET A 118 0.81 3.61 -9.96
C MET A 118 1.48 2.38 -9.33
N LEU A 119 0.68 1.44 -8.82
CA LEU A 119 1.17 0.20 -8.21
C LEU A 119 1.65 -0.82 -9.26
N SER A 120 1.25 -0.68 -10.52
CA SER A 120 1.61 -1.61 -11.59
C SER A 120 2.82 -1.09 -12.37
N GLU A 121 3.93 -1.84 -12.33
CA GLU A 121 5.11 -1.57 -13.18
C GLU A 121 4.80 -1.73 -14.68
N GLU A 122 3.86 -2.60 -15.02
CA GLU A 122 3.38 -2.81 -16.41
C GLU A 122 2.61 -1.59 -16.93
N THR A 123 1.89 -0.89 -16.04
CA THR A 123 1.07 0.28 -16.40
C THR A 123 1.87 1.57 -16.33
N VAL A 124 2.73 1.71 -15.32
CA VAL A 124 3.53 2.91 -15.06
C VAL A 124 4.98 2.50 -14.86
N ASN A 125 5.82 2.77 -15.84
CA ASN A 125 7.25 2.52 -15.74
C ASN A 125 7.94 3.56 -14.82
N ARG A 126 9.24 3.36 -14.53
CA ARG A 126 9.98 4.22 -13.61
C ARG A 126 10.03 5.68 -14.07
N ASP A 127 10.28 5.94 -15.34
CA ASP A 127 10.36 7.31 -15.87
C ASP A 127 9.02 8.04 -15.77
N GLN A 128 7.92 7.33 -16.05
CA GLN A 128 6.56 7.85 -15.90
C GLN A 128 6.22 8.14 -14.43
N LEU A 129 6.65 7.26 -13.51
CA LEU A 129 6.49 7.48 -12.06
C LEU A 129 7.22 8.76 -11.62
N ILE A 130 8.48 8.94 -12.06
CA ILE A 130 9.28 10.12 -11.76
C ILE A 130 8.61 11.38 -12.32
N ALA A 131 8.21 11.36 -13.60
CA ALA A 131 7.53 12.48 -14.24
C ALA A 131 6.22 12.85 -13.53
N PHE A 132 5.44 11.84 -13.12
CA PHE A 132 4.20 12.07 -12.36
C PHE A 132 4.48 12.74 -11.02
N ILE A 133 5.47 12.25 -10.27
CA ILE A 133 5.88 12.83 -8.99
C ILE A 133 6.28 14.29 -9.21
N GLN A 134 7.16 14.56 -10.18
CA GLN A 134 7.65 15.91 -10.51
C GLN A 134 6.52 16.87 -10.88
N GLN A 135 5.57 16.44 -11.73
CA GLN A 135 4.42 17.25 -12.12
C GLN A 135 3.53 17.58 -10.93
N LYS A 136 3.32 16.61 -10.04
CA LYS A 136 2.43 16.75 -8.88
C LYS A 136 3.14 17.33 -7.65
N MET A 137 4.47 17.50 -7.65
CA MET A 137 5.25 18.01 -6.52
C MET A 137 4.72 19.34 -5.98
N SER A 138 4.22 20.22 -6.84
CA SER A 138 3.62 21.50 -6.44
C SER A 138 2.33 21.35 -5.62
N LEU A 139 1.62 20.23 -5.75
CA LEU A 139 0.42 19.88 -4.99
C LEU A 139 0.76 19.16 -3.67
N ILE A 140 2.01 18.72 -3.50
CA ILE A 140 2.50 18.02 -2.31
C ILE A 140 3.03 19.00 -1.26
N GLY A 141 2.57 20.26 -1.25
CA GLY A 141 3.05 21.33 -0.36
C GLY A 141 3.06 21.01 1.15
N GLU A 142 2.51 19.88 1.58
CA GLU A 142 2.47 19.40 2.96
C GLU A 142 3.36 18.14 3.23
N LEU A 143 4.08 17.60 2.24
CA LEU A 143 4.97 16.43 2.40
C LEU A 143 6.43 16.73 1.99
N GLU A 144 6.90 17.98 2.11
CA GLU A 144 8.28 18.41 1.76
C GLU A 144 9.39 17.41 2.15
N PRO A 145 9.42 16.83 3.36
CA PRO A 145 10.48 15.87 3.73
C PRO A 145 10.40 14.57 2.92
N SER A 146 9.19 14.09 2.64
CA SER A 146 8.97 12.87 1.86
C SER A 146 9.30 13.09 0.39
N VAL A 147 8.99 14.27 -0.16
CA VAL A 147 9.34 14.64 -1.54
C VAL A 147 10.84 14.79 -1.73
N ASN A 148 11.53 15.46 -0.80
CA ASN A 148 12.99 15.57 -0.85
C ASN A 148 13.67 14.22 -0.68
N PHE A 149 13.14 13.36 0.19
CA PHE A 149 13.61 11.99 0.33
C PHE A 149 13.42 11.19 -0.97
N ILE A 150 12.22 11.25 -1.56
CA ILE A 150 11.91 10.59 -2.84
C ILE A 150 12.83 11.11 -3.95
N ASN A 151 12.98 12.42 -4.11
CA ASN A 151 13.89 13.00 -5.10
C ASN A 151 15.34 12.56 -4.88
N SER A 152 15.81 12.52 -3.62
CA SER A 152 17.17 12.07 -3.31
C SER A 152 17.40 10.60 -3.62
N LEU A 153 16.37 9.76 -3.46
CA LEU A 153 16.40 8.37 -3.85
C LEU A 153 16.41 8.26 -5.37
N LEU A 154 15.50 8.95 -6.06
CA LEU A 154 15.39 8.95 -7.52
C LEU A 154 16.66 9.43 -8.23
N GLN A 155 17.40 10.40 -7.66
CA GLN A 155 18.70 10.83 -8.21
C GLN A 155 19.81 9.78 -8.06
N LYS A 156 19.64 8.80 -7.17
CA LYS A 156 20.56 7.68 -6.95
C LYS A 156 20.11 6.39 -7.61
N LEU A 157 18.91 6.37 -8.21
CA LEU A 157 18.39 5.27 -9.03
C LEU A 157 18.81 5.45 -10.49
#